data_AF-A0A661YHI4-F1
#
_entry.id   AF-A0A661YHI4-F1
#
_cell.length_a   1.000
_cell.length_b   1.000
_cell.length_c   1.000
_cell.angle_alpha   90.00
_cell.angle_beta   90.00
_cell.angle_gamma   90.00
#
_symmetry.space_group_name_H-M   'P 1'
#
loop_
_entity.id
_entity.type
_entity.pdbx_description
1 polymer ?
#
loop_
_entity_poly.entity_id
_entity_poly.type
_entity_poly.pdbx_seq_one_letter_code
_entity_poly.pdbx_strand_id
1 'polypeptide(L)'
;MKKTALIFLITFLLTGHYIYAQGCNDAGLCSMGDLDGQGLTSGNKYNTRLSYIFGLGERQTMINTVQFEQRFMFWENRGQIFLQLPFHYIYGELGQTFGVGDISVGFNYTY
;
A
#
# COMPACT_ATOMS: atom_id res chain seq x y z
N MET A 1 34.59 -8.03 -37.40
CA MET A 1 34.09 -8.65 -36.15
C MET A 1 34.36 -7.82 -34.90
N LYS A 2 35.58 -7.32 -34.65
CA LYS A 2 35.86 -6.49 -33.45
C LYS A 2 35.12 -5.15 -33.41
N LYS A 3 34.96 -4.49 -34.56
CA LYS A 3 34.26 -3.19 -34.67
C LYS A 3 32.74 -3.31 -34.49
N THR A 4 32.13 -4.40 -34.97
CA THR A 4 30.68 -4.65 -34.79
C THR A 4 30.34 -4.97 -33.34
N ALA A 5 31.20 -5.70 -32.63
CA ALA A 5 31.04 -5.94 -31.19
C ALA A 5 31.14 -4.64 -30.37
N LEU A 6 32.06 -3.74 -30.74
CA LEU A 6 32.20 -2.43 -30.10
C LEU A 6 30.96 -1.55 -30.29
N ILE A 7 30.39 -1.54 -31.50
CA ILE A 7 29.14 -0.81 -31.78
C ILE A 7 27.99 -1.37 -30.94
N PHE A 8 27.87 -2.70 -30.84
CA PHE A 8 26.84 -3.33 -30.00
C PHE A 8 27.00 -2.98 -28.51
N LEU A 9 28.24 -2.97 -28.01
CA LEU A 9 28.55 -2.59 -26.63
C LEU A 9 28.21 -1.12 -26.34
N ILE A 10 28.53 -0.21 -27.25
CA ILE A 10 28.22 1.22 -27.12
C ILE A 10 26.70 1.44 -27.15
N THR A 11 25.98 0.71 -28.01
CA THR A 11 24.51 0.81 -28.09
C THR A 11 23.83 0.29 -26.81
N PHE A 12 24.35 -0.79 -26.22
CA PHE A 12 23.86 -1.32 -24.95
C PHE A 12 24.07 -0.34 -23.79
N LEU A 13 25.23 0.33 -23.72
CA LEU A 13 25.55 1.30 -22.66
C LEU A 13 24.69 2.58 -22.74
N LEU A 14 24.23 2.97 -23.92
CA LEU A 14 23.47 4.21 -24.14
C LEU A 14 21.95 4.08 -23.91
N THR A 15 21.42 2.86 -23.74
CA THR A 15 19.97 2.64 -23.53
C THR A 15 19.55 2.60 -22.05
N GLY A 16 20.50 2.69 -21.12
CA GLY A 16 20.23 2.57 -19.68
C GLY A 16 19.66 3.82 -18.98
N HIS A 17 19.21 4.86 -19.70
CA HIS A 17 18.92 6.18 -19.10
C HIS A 17 17.43 6.57 -19.00
N TYR A 18 16.49 5.65 -19.26
CA TYR A 18 15.06 5.94 -19.07
C TYR A 18 14.27 4.78 -18.48
N ILE A 19 14.87 4.03 -17.55
CA ILE A 19 14.07 3.19 -16.69
C ILE A 19 13.55 4.11 -15.59
N TYR A 20 12.39 4.74 -15.84
CA TYR A 20 11.53 5.24 -14.78
C TYR A 20 11.05 4.04 -13.98
N ALA A 21 11.93 3.48 -13.16
CA ALA A 21 11.50 2.72 -12.02
C ALA A 21 10.83 3.73 -11.09
N GLN A 22 9.54 4.00 -11.32
CA GLN A 22 8.63 4.42 -10.25
C GLN A 22 8.41 3.27 -9.26
N GLY A 23 9.48 2.53 -8.97
CA GLY A 23 9.55 1.42 -8.04
C GLY A 23 10.04 1.98 -6.72
N CYS A 24 9.08 2.48 -5.96
CA CYS A 24 9.00 2.64 -4.51
C CYS A 24 8.06 3.82 -4.28
N ASN A 25 6.78 3.58 -4.54
CA ASN A 25 5.77 4.28 -3.77
C ASN A 25 6.09 3.97 -2.31
N ASP A 26 6.26 5.00 -1.49
CA ASP A 26 6.48 4.83 -0.06
C ASP A 26 5.44 3.83 0.47
N ALA A 27 5.87 2.85 1.27
CA ALA A 27 5.09 1.63 1.54
C ALA A 27 3.67 1.90 2.10
N GLY A 28 3.43 3.12 2.59
CA GLY A 28 2.12 3.60 3.02
C GLY A 28 1.14 4.01 1.91
N LEU A 29 1.59 4.61 0.81
CA LEU A 29 0.66 5.30 -0.12
C LEU A 29 -0.10 4.31 -1.05
N CYS A 30 0.50 3.17 -1.42
CA CYS A 30 -0.22 2.09 -2.12
C CYS A 30 -1.18 1.35 -1.19
N SER A 31 -0.84 1.23 0.10
CA SER A 31 -1.68 0.59 1.12
C SER A 31 -2.93 1.44 1.44
N MET A 32 -2.87 2.75 1.16
CA MET A 32 -4.03 3.65 1.14
C MET A 32 -4.91 3.49 -0.11
N GLY A 33 -4.67 2.50 -0.98
CA GLY A 33 -5.37 2.28 -2.26
C GLY A 33 -6.90 2.18 -2.22
N ASP A 34 -7.50 2.08 -1.04
CA ASP A 34 -8.95 2.24 -0.82
C ASP A 34 -9.35 3.73 -0.63
N LEU A 35 -8.60 4.66 -1.25
CA LEU A 35 -8.93 6.09 -1.35
C LEU A 35 -10.07 6.36 -2.35
N ASP A 36 -10.39 5.39 -3.20
CA ASP A 36 -11.35 5.49 -4.31
C ASP A 36 -12.83 5.51 -3.87
N GLY A 37 -13.10 5.77 -2.58
CA GLY A 37 -14.46 5.86 -2.05
C GLY A 37 -15.24 4.54 -2.04
N GLN A 38 -14.58 3.41 -2.33
CA GLN A 38 -15.17 2.07 -2.41
C GLN A 38 -15.52 1.51 -1.02
N GLY A 39 -16.53 2.10 -0.39
CA GLY A 39 -17.02 1.63 0.90
C GLY A 39 -18.19 2.45 1.45
N LEU A 40 -18.53 3.56 0.83
CA LEU A 40 -19.63 4.40 1.25
C LEU A 40 -20.56 4.60 0.05
N THR A 41 -21.62 3.79 0.00
CA THR A 41 -22.76 3.99 -0.89
C THR A 41 -23.50 5.26 -0.48
N SER A 42 -24.02 6.00 -1.47
CA SER A 42 -24.75 7.26 -1.29
C SER A 42 -25.87 7.10 -0.24
N GLY A 43 -25.61 7.55 0.99
CA GLY A 43 -26.52 7.42 2.13
C GLY A 43 -25.85 7.07 3.47
N ASN A 44 -24.74 6.32 3.46
CA ASN A 44 -24.00 6.01 4.68
C ASN A 44 -22.94 7.08 4.96
N LYS A 45 -23.10 7.84 6.05
CA LYS A 45 -22.14 8.88 6.49
C LYS A 45 -20.96 8.30 7.28
N TYR A 46 -21.12 7.10 7.81
CA TYR A 46 -20.15 6.42 8.67
C TYR A 46 -19.96 5.00 8.15
N ASN A 47 -18.70 4.57 8.03
CA ASN A 47 -18.38 3.17 7.76
C ASN A 47 -17.26 2.73 8.70
N THR A 48 -17.55 1.72 9.50
CA THR A 48 -16.60 1.09 10.42
C THR A 48 -16.35 -0.32 9.89
N ARG A 49 -15.09 -0.65 9.64
CA ARG A 49 -14.67 -1.95 9.14
C ARG A 49 -13.62 -2.53 10.08
N LEU A 50 -13.82 -3.78 10.46
CA LEU A 50 -12.84 -4.58 11.17
C LEU A 50 -12.45 -5.75 10.28
N SER A 51 -11.19 -5.78 9.87
CA SER A 51 -10.65 -6.76 8.94
C SER A 51 -9.65 -7.66 9.66
N TYR A 52 -9.70 -8.96 9.38
CA TYR A 52 -8.67 -9.90 9.77
C TYR A 52 -7.95 -10.39 8.53
N ILE A 53 -6.63 -10.20 8.49
CA ILE A 53 -5.79 -10.55 7.35
C ILE A 53 -4.81 -11.61 7.82
N PHE A 54 -4.82 -12.75 7.14
CA PHE A 54 -3.84 -13.80 7.32
C PHE A 54 -2.91 -13.85 6.11
N GLY A 55 -1.61 -13.79 6.35
CA GLY A 55 -0.57 -13.82 5.33
C GLY A 55 0.52 -14.83 5.66
N LEU A 56 1.06 -15.45 4.61
CA LEU A 56 2.27 -16.26 4.68
C LEU A 56 3.38 -15.51 3.95
N GLY A 57 4.37 -15.04 4.71
CA GLY A 57 5.57 -14.41 4.21
C GLY A 57 6.67 -15.41 3.87
N GLU A 58 7.85 -14.89 3.55
CA GLU A 58 9.02 -15.71 3.25
C GLU A 58 9.43 -16.57 4.46
N ARG A 59 10.05 -17.72 4.17
CA ARG A 59 10.49 -18.71 5.18
C ARG A 59 9.40 -19.14 6.17
N GLN A 60 8.17 -19.28 5.67
CA GLN A 60 7.00 -19.69 6.47
C GLN A 60 6.67 -18.73 7.62
N THR A 61 7.02 -17.45 7.49
CA THR A 61 6.62 -16.43 8.45
C THR A 61 5.10 -16.22 8.39
N MET A 62 4.39 -16.50 9.47
CA MET A 62 2.96 -16.25 9.59
C MET A 62 2.72 -14.81 10.02
N ILE A 63 1.90 -14.09 9.27
CA ILE A 63 1.54 -12.69 9.51
C ILE A 63 0.04 -12.65 9.77
N ASN A 64 -0.36 -12.32 10.99
CA ASN A 64 -1.76 -12.13 11.35
C ASN A 64 -1.96 -10.64 11.62
N THR A 65 -2.90 -10.01 10.92
CA THR A 65 -3.17 -8.57 11.09
C THR A 65 -4.64 -8.36 11.40
N VAL A 66 -4.91 -7.69 12.52
CA VAL A 66 -6.23 -7.15 12.83
C VAL A 66 -6.18 -5.69 12.42
N GLN A 67 -7.05 -5.28 11.50
CA GLN A 67 -7.07 -3.95 10.95
C GLN A 67 -8.41 -3.29 11.24
N PHE A 68 -8.37 -2.20 12.00
CA PHE A 68 -9.51 -1.34 12.23
C PHE A 68 -9.49 -0.19 11.23
N GLU A 69 -10.62 0.04 10.57
CA GLU A 69 -10.82 1.12 9.62
C GLU A 69 -12.08 1.89 9.99
N GLN A 70 -11.96 3.22 9.97
CA GLN A 70 -13.07 4.12 10.16
C GLN A 70 -13.08 5.16 9.05
N ARG A 71 -14.23 5.31 8.40
CA ARG A 71 -14.46 6.33 7.38
C ARG A 71 -15.61 7.24 7.78
N PHE A 72 -15.45 8.53 7.52
CA PHE A 72 -16.40 9.59 7.79
C PHE A 72 -16.63 10.40 6.52
N MET A 73 -17.87 10.50 6.08
CA MET A 73 -18.28 11.38 4.98
C MET A 73 -18.96 12.64 5.51
N PHE A 74 -18.63 13.79 4.91
CA PHE A 74 -19.14 15.10 5.28
C PHE A 74 -19.34 15.97 4.02
N TRP A 75 -20.07 17.09 4.13
CA TRP A 75 -20.51 17.93 2.99
C TRP A 75 -21.19 17.13 1.85
N GLU A 76 -22.29 16.42 2.16
CA GLU A 76 -23.10 15.71 1.14
C GLU A 76 -22.28 14.76 0.24
N ASN A 77 -21.38 13.97 0.85
CA ASN A 77 -20.49 13.02 0.18
C ASN A 77 -19.36 13.65 -0.66
N ARG A 78 -19.07 14.95 -0.50
CA ARG A 78 -17.95 15.61 -1.19
C ARG A 78 -16.63 15.53 -0.42
N GLY A 79 -16.68 15.32 0.89
CA GLY A 79 -15.50 15.15 1.73
C GLY A 79 -15.51 13.80 2.44
N GLN A 80 -14.37 13.12 2.47
CA GLN A 80 -14.17 11.87 3.19
C GLN A 80 -12.87 11.91 4.00
N ILE A 81 -12.95 11.55 5.28
CA ILE A 81 -11.80 11.25 6.14
C ILE A 81 -11.77 9.75 6.37
N PHE A 82 -10.60 9.12 6.31
CA PHE A 82 -10.41 7.73 6.69
C PHE A 82 -9.23 7.59 7.65
N LEU A 83 -9.40 6.68 8.60
CA LEU A 83 -8.42 6.28 9.60
C LEU A 83 -8.26 4.76 9.50
N GLN A 84 -7.03 4.30 9.49
CA GLN A 84 -6.68 2.87 9.46
C GLN A 84 -5.61 2.60 10.53
N LEU A 85 -5.91 1.60 11.37
CA LEU A 85 -5.09 1.17 12.49
C LEU A 85 -4.86 -0.34 12.39
N PRO A 86 -3.70 -0.78 11.89
CA PRO A 86 -3.34 -2.19 11.85
C PRO A 86 -2.61 -2.60 13.15
N PHE A 87 -2.94 -3.78 13.66
CA PHE A 87 -2.18 -4.48 14.69
C PHE A 87 -1.67 -5.79 14.11
N HIS A 88 -0.36 -5.98 14.14
CA HIS A 88 0.31 -7.14 13.57
C HIS A 88 0.75 -8.11 14.67
N TYR A 89 0.56 -9.39 14.42
CA TYR A 89 1.13 -10.50 15.17
C TYR A 89 1.84 -11.41 14.17
N ILE A 90 3.18 -11.36 14.20
CA ILE A 90 4.05 -12.01 13.23
C ILE A 90 4.87 -13.07 13.96
N TYR A 91 4.86 -14.29 13.42
CA TYR A 91 5.62 -15.42 13.92
C TYR A 91 6.47 -16.02 12.80
N GLY A 92 7.78 -16.09 12.98
CA GLY A 92 8.69 -16.65 11.99
C GLY A 92 9.96 -17.23 12.59
N GLU A 93 10.85 -17.67 11.71
CA GLU A 93 12.13 -18.30 12.08
C GLU A 93 13.04 -17.37 12.90
N LEU A 94 13.02 -16.07 12.60
CA LEU A 94 13.83 -15.04 13.29
C LEU A 94 13.23 -14.58 14.62
N GLY A 95 12.05 -15.12 14.99
CA GLY A 95 11.36 -14.80 16.23
C GLY A 95 9.92 -14.37 16.02
N GLN A 96 9.34 -13.86 17.11
CA GLN A 96 7.97 -13.37 17.16
C GLN A 96 7.97 -11.86 17.43
N THR A 97 7.11 -11.12 16.72
CA THR A 97 6.91 -9.70 16.95
C THR A 97 5.42 -9.38 16.93
N PHE A 98 5.00 -8.50 17.84
CA PHE A 98 3.63 -8.03 17.93
C PHE A 98 3.63 -6.53 18.20
N GLY A 99 2.70 -5.82 17.57
CA GLY A 99 2.64 -4.38 17.73
C GLY A 99 1.63 -3.72 16.83
N VAL A 100 1.35 -2.45 17.15
CA VAL A 100 0.59 -1.56 16.28
C VAL A 100 1.50 -1.17 15.12
N GLY A 101 1.03 -1.37 13.89
CA GLY A 101 1.72 -0.93 12.68
C GLY A 101 1.51 0.57 12.43
N ASP A 102 1.80 1.00 11.20
CA ASP A 102 1.71 2.41 10.85
C ASP A 102 0.25 2.88 10.83
N ILE A 103 -0.02 3.94 11.59
CA ILE A 103 -1.32 4.59 11.62
C ILE A 103 -1.46 5.42 10.34
N SER A 104 -2.48 5.12 9.55
CA SER A 104 -2.77 5.81 8.30
C SER A 104 -4.00 6.70 8.47
N VAL A 105 -3.85 7.98 8.17
CA VAL A 105 -4.94 8.95 8.11
C VAL A 105 -4.92 9.59 6.74
N GLY A 106 -6.07 9.69 6.10
CA GLY A 106 -6.16 10.46 4.88
C GLY A 106 -7.49 11.16 4.70
N PHE A 107 -7.47 12.06 3.73
CA PHE A 107 -8.55 12.98 3.40
C PHE A 107 -8.72 12.96 1.89
N ASN A 108 -9.96 12.75 1.45
CA ASN A 108 -10.36 12.83 0.05
C ASN A 108 -11.43 13.92 -0.09
N TYR A 109 -11.29 14.74 -1.13
CA TYR A 109 -12.27 15.75 -1.51
C TYR A 109 -12.63 15.58 -2.99
N THR A 110 -13.91 15.36 -3.25
CA THR A 110 -14.48 15.27 -4.60
C THR A 110 -15.08 16.63 -4.95
N TYR A 111 -14.59 17.23 -6.04
CA TYR A 111 -15.06 18.52 -6.57
C TYR A 111 -16.44 18.41 -7.23
#